data_AF-A0A6J6DNL7-F1
#
_entry.id   AF-A0A6J6DNL7-F1
#
_cell.length_a   1.000
_cell.length_b   1.000
_cell.length_c   1.000
_cell.angle_alpha   90.00
_cell.angle_beta   90.00
_cell.angle_gamma   90.00
#
_symmetry.space_group_name_H-M   'P 1'
#
loop_
_entity.id
_entity.type
_entity.pdbx_description
1 polymer ?
#
loop_
_entity_poly.entity_id
_entity_poly.type
_entity_poly.pdbx_seq_one_letter_code
_entity_poly.pdbx_strand_id
1 'polypeptide(L)' 'MDAKTGSVVLGFTGVVTPQAVPTTLVIDSEGNVSARVLGRIDKGILEELIKTVVREKN' A
#
# COMPACT_ATOMS: atom_id res chain seq x y z
N MET A 1 -11.43 -24.67 17.50
CA MET A 1 -10.33 -23.72 17.26
C MET A 1 -10.64 -22.50 18.12
N ASP A 2 -9.80 -22.27 19.12
CA ASP A 2 -10.04 -21.34 20.24
C ASP A 2 -10.00 -19.88 19.77
N ALA A 3 -11.14 -19.18 19.89
CA ALA A 3 -11.30 -17.77 19.54
C ALA A 3 -11.28 -16.85 20.78
N LYS A 4 -10.86 -17.36 21.96
CA LYS A 4 -10.89 -16.61 23.22
C LYS A 4 -9.52 -16.13 23.71
N THR A 5 -8.43 -16.58 23.11
CA THR A 5 -7.09 -16.12 23.44
C THR A 5 -6.63 -15.16 22.36
N GLY A 6 -6.38 -13.89 22.72
CA GLY A 6 -5.84 -12.84 21.84
C GLY A 6 -4.46 -13.13 21.22
N SER A 7 -4.04 -14.40 21.23
CA SER A 7 -2.83 -14.96 20.63
C SER A 7 -2.75 -14.73 19.12
N VAL A 8 -3.89 -14.56 18.44
CA VAL A 8 -3.89 -14.19 17.02
C VAL A 8 -3.44 -12.74 16.82
N VAL A 9 -3.68 -11.85 17.78
CA VAL A 9 -3.25 -10.44 17.69
C VAL A 9 -1.75 -10.32 17.98
N LEU A 10 -1.22 -11.10 18.93
CA LEU A 10 0.20 -11.09 19.32
C LEU A 10 1.17 -11.60 18.24
N GLY A 11 0.70 -12.39 17.27
CA GLY A 11 1.50 -12.80 16.12
C GLY A 11 1.77 -11.68 15.09
N PHE A 12 1.06 -10.54 15.22
CA PHE A 12 1.17 -9.40 14.28
C PHE A 12 1.66 -8.10 14.95
N THR A 13 1.91 -8.07 16.26
CA THR A 13 2.32 -6.84 16.99
C THR A 13 3.78 -6.43 16.75
N GLY A 14 4.36 -6.67 15.57
CA GLY A 14 5.75 -6.31 15.33
C GLY A 14 6.23 -6.17 13.88
N VAL A 15 5.44 -6.50 12.85
CA VAL A 15 5.99 -6.52 11.47
C VAL A 15 5.14 -5.77 10.43
N VAL A 16 3.83 -5.61 10.62
CA VAL A 16 2.99 -4.71 9.81
C VAL A 16 1.67 -4.53 10.54
N THR A 17 1.20 -3.30 10.71
CA THR A 17 -0.18 -3.09 11.20
C THR A 17 -1.14 -3.72 10.17
N PRO A 18 -2.22 -4.41 10.59
CA PRO A 18 -3.22 -4.96 9.66
C PRO A 18 -3.81 -3.94 8.67
N GLN A 19 -3.62 -2.64 8.95
CA GLN A 19 -4.04 -1.52 8.11
C GLN A 19 -3.32 -1.46 6.75
N ALA A 20 -2.19 -2.13 6.56
CA ALA A 20 -1.37 -2.00 5.35
C ALA A 20 -1.68 -3.02 4.24
N VAL A 21 -2.69 -3.87 4.39
CA VAL A 21 -3.03 -4.88 3.38
C VAL A 21 -4.38 -4.55 2.74
N PRO A 22 -4.46 -4.35 1.40
CA PRO A 22 -3.37 -4.34 0.41
C PRO A 22 -2.51 -3.05 0.48
N THR A 23 -1.34 -3.05 -0.18
CA THR A 23 -0.51 -1.85 -0.40
C THR A 23 -0.28 -1.67 -1.90
N THR A 24 -0.26 -0.41 -2.37
CA THR A 24 0.06 -0.05 -3.74
C THR A 24 1.24 0.92 -3.77
N LEU A 25 2.21 0.65 -4.65
CA LEU A 25 3.35 1.53 -4.93
C LEU A 25 3.27 1.96 -6.40
N VAL A 26 3.49 3.25 -6.65
CA VAL A 26 3.64 3.82 -8.00
C VAL A 26 5.09 4.24 -8.17
N ILE A 27 5.71 3.75 -9.24
CA ILE A 27 7.13 3.91 -9.53
C ILE A 27 7.26 4.70 -10.83
N ASP A 28 8.13 5.71 -10.86
CA ASP A 28 8.43 6.50 -12.06
C ASP A 28 9.45 5.82 -12.99
N SER A 29 9.75 6.47 -14.12
CA SER A 29 10.69 5.96 -15.11
C SER A 29 12.14 5.88 -14.64
N GLU A 30 12.51 6.58 -13.58
CA GLU A 30 13.84 6.52 -12.97
C GLU A 30 13.95 5.42 -11.91
N GLY A 31 12.83 4.75 -11.60
CA GLY A 31 12.75 3.71 -10.60
C GLY A 31 12.53 4.23 -9.18
N ASN A 32 12.20 5.52 -9.00
CA ASN A 32 11.91 6.08 -7.69
C ASN A 32 10.44 5.84 -7.31
N VAL A 33 10.17 5.80 -5.99
CA VAL A 33 8.81 5.65 -5.47
C VAL A 33 8.11 7.02 -5.45
N SER A 34 7.29 7.28 -6.46
CA SER A 34 6.58 8.55 -6.61
C SER A 34 5.31 8.62 -5.74
N ALA A 35 4.67 7.46 -5.46
CA ALA A 35 3.55 7.39 -4.52
C ALA A 35 3.45 6.05 -3.78
N ARG A 36 2.87 6.08 -2.57
CA ARG A 36 2.54 4.90 -1.76
C ARG A 36 1.15 5.04 -1.16
N VAL A 37 0.31 4.03 -1.35
CA VAL A 37 -1.03 3.95 -0.76
C VAL A 37 -1.14 2.70 0.11
N LEU A 38 -1.57 2.91 1.35
CA LEU A 38 -1.86 1.85 2.31
C LEU A 38 -3.37 1.59 2.32
N GLY A 39 -3.76 0.32 2.22
CA GLY A 39 -5.15 -0.08 2.11
C GLY A 39 -5.69 0.01 0.68
N ARG A 40 -7.01 -0.10 0.54
CA ARG A 40 -7.68 -0.09 -0.77
C ARG A 40 -7.60 1.30 -1.40
N ILE A 41 -7.20 1.34 -2.67
CA ILE A 41 -7.18 2.56 -3.50
C ILE A 41 -8.39 2.61 -4.43
N ASP A 42 -8.92 3.81 -4.67
CA ASP A 42 -9.93 4.05 -5.70
C ASP A 42 -9.31 4.06 -7.10
N LYS A 43 -10.06 3.59 -8.11
CA LYS A 43 -9.58 3.51 -9.49
C LYS A 43 -9.17 4.87 -10.06
N GLY A 44 -9.98 5.91 -9.83
CA GLY A 44 -9.69 7.25 -10.36
C GLY A 44 -8.44 7.84 -9.75
N ILE A 45 -8.22 7.61 -8.45
CA ILE A 45 -6.99 8.02 -7.77
C ILE A 45 -5.79 7.29 -8.36
N LEU A 46 -5.88 5.97 -8.56
CA LEU A 46 -4.80 5.20 -9.17
C LEU A 46 -4.48 5.70 -10.58
N GLU A 47 -5.49 5.99 -11.40
CA GLU A 47 -5.30 6.52 -12.75
C GLU A 47 -4.60 7.87 -12.76
N GLU A 48 -4.94 8.79 -11.85
CA GLU A 48 -4.27 10.09 -11.76
C GLU A 48 -2.83 9.96 -11.26
N LEU A 49 -2.55 9.06 -10.31
CA LEU A 49 -1.18 8.78 -9.88
C LEU A 49 -0.33 8.22 -11.04
N ILE A 50 -0.90 7.32 -11.85
CA ILE A 50 -0.22 6.79 -13.04
C ILE A 50 0.00 7.88 -14.09
N LYS A 51 -1.02 8.70 -14.40
CA LYS A 51 -0.89 9.80 -15.37
C LYS A 51 0.15 10.82 -14.94
N THR A 52 0.32 11.02 -13.63
CA THR A 52 1.33 11.93 -13.08
C THR A 52 2.73 11.45 -13.45
N VAL A 53 3.08 10.21 -13.11
CA VAL A 53 4.41 9.65 -13.40
C VAL A 53 4.66 9.45 -14.90
N VAL A 54 3.64 9.18 -15.70
CA VAL A 54 3.76 9.08 -17.17
C VAL A 54 4.05 10.44 -17.83
N ARG A 55 3.70 11.55 -17.18
CA ARG A 55 3.88 12.91 -17.71
C ARG A 55 5.16 13.60 -17.24
N GLU A 56 5.89 12.98 -16.32
CA GLU A 56 7.18 13.51 -15.87
C GLU A 56 8.13 13.65 -17.07
N LYS A 57 8.81 14.80 -17.13
CA LYS A 57 9.85 15.04 -18.13
C LYS A 57 11.19 14.75 -17.47
N ASN A 58 11.92 13.78 -18.02
CA ASN A 58 13.32 13.53 -17.66
C ASN A 58 14.21 14.73 -18.02
#